data_AF-A0A8J3G959-F1
#
_entry.id   AF-A0A8J3G959-F1
#
_cell.length_a   1.000
_cell.length_b   1.000
_cell.length_c   1.000
_cell.angle_alpha   90.00
_cell.angle_beta   90.00
_cell.angle_gamma   90.00
#
_symmetry.space_group_name_H-M   'P 1'
#
loop_
_entity.id
_entity.type
_entity.pdbx_description
1 polymer ?
#
loop_
_entity_poly.entity_id
_entity_poly.type
_entity_poly.pdbx_seq_one_letter_code
_entity_poly.pdbx_strand_id
1 'polypeptide(L)'
;MPNFSSLQQFFDSITARLNKPKRGVGGSEGVVNADVLEALKDVGRYADDVKASSEALNSGFVARSLNNVATIYVRGDTGNDTRTGVDDNSTASGAVKTLARAIELHSGKTQKLAIRILSGLVEVTSDLSAIIPDLSISIASGATLRFRNRTNLLDTNNVNVGGGTYRLLCFSNSVAIQNNGYLEILDHAAYTGSGNVFYYNFAQGAISICSNTDAIDGIAFQTIAFANVGNVYIGNYCTLFAYGTHGTNGYGSKLARYNRSDFGGSVTLGTNAKESVLETDKLRETLVFEGNGSAKSFNIRRTYAFQFEMVYNDGCTITVQPAASCLANANNTLTFSGAVGKTVTVRLTSNLSI
;
A
#
# COMPACT_ATOMS: atom_id res chain seq x y z
N MET A 1 -47.70 -2.70 27.48
CA MET A 1 -47.93 -4.15 27.67
C MET A 1 -46.62 -4.87 27.40
N PRO A 2 -46.35 -6.04 28.01
CA PRO A 2 -45.12 -6.78 27.76
C PRO A 2 -45.06 -7.26 26.29
N ASN A 3 -43.90 -7.10 25.65
CA ASN A 3 -43.66 -7.51 24.26
C ASN A 3 -43.43 -9.03 24.16
N PHE A 4 -43.65 -9.61 22.97
CA PHE A 4 -43.18 -10.96 22.66
C PHE A 4 -41.67 -10.95 22.43
N SER A 5 -40.95 -11.93 22.99
CA SER A 5 -39.50 -12.09 22.86
C SER A 5 -39.08 -12.92 21.63
N SER A 6 -40.04 -13.52 20.90
CA SER A 6 -39.79 -14.25 19.66
C SER A 6 -41.06 -14.43 18.82
N LEU A 7 -40.88 -14.71 17.52
CA LEU A 7 -41.97 -15.08 16.62
C LEU A 7 -42.67 -16.38 17.07
N GLN A 8 -41.94 -17.30 17.68
CA GLN A 8 -42.51 -18.53 18.23
C GLN A 8 -43.45 -18.23 19.40
N GLN A 9 -43.04 -17.36 20.33
CA GLN A 9 -43.90 -16.94 21.45
C GLN A 9 -45.17 -16.21 20.97
N PHE A 10 -45.07 -15.48 19.86
CA PHE A 10 -46.23 -14.90 19.19
C PHE A 10 -47.18 -15.97 18.62
N PHE A 11 -46.65 -16.95 17.88
CA PHE A 11 -47.46 -18.06 17.36
C PHE A 11 -48.10 -18.86 18.49
N ASP A 12 -47.37 -19.11 19.57
CA ASP A 12 -47.88 -19.82 20.75
C ASP A 12 -49.01 -19.03 21.44
N SER A 13 -48.85 -17.71 21.56
CA SER A 13 -49.88 -16.82 22.13
C SER A 13 -51.15 -16.78 21.28
N ILE A 14 -51.04 -16.63 19.96
CA ILE A 14 -52.19 -16.65 19.06
C ILE A 14 -52.85 -18.03 19.05
N THR A 15 -52.07 -19.10 18.95
CA THR A 15 -52.58 -20.48 18.91
C THR A 15 -53.29 -20.85 20.20
N ALA A 16 -52.74 -20.48 21.36
CA ALA A 16 -53.37 -20.67 22.66
C ALA A 16 -54.68 -19.89 22.80
N ARG A 17 -54.78 -18.69 22.21
CA ARG A 17 -56.00 -17.87 22.23
C ARG A 17 -57.06 -18.37 21.25
N LEU A 18 -56.67 -18.87 20.07
CA LEU A 18 -57.59 -19.42 19.06
C LEU A 18 -58.17 -20.80 19.44
N ASN A 19 -57.43 -21.59 20.22
CA ASN A 19 -57.84 -22.94 20.61
C ASN A 19 -58.72 -23.01 21.89
N LYS A 20 -59.09 -21.87 22.49
CA LYS A 20 -60.02 -21.88 23.64
C LYS A 20 -61.43 -22.27 23.19
N PRO A 21 -62.13 -23.20 23.88
CA PRO A 21 -63.49 -23.58 23.51
C PRO A 21 -64.46 -22.40 23.68
N LYS A 22 -65.30 -22.14 22.66
CA LYS A 22 -66.40 -21.17 22.78
C LYS A 22 -67.36 -21.64 23.88
N ARG A 23 -67.40 -20.95 25.01
CA ARG A 23 -68.49 -21.09 25.99
C ARG A 23 -69.68 -20.24 25.55
N GLY A 24 -70.87 -20.78 25.80
CA GLY A 24 -72.16 -20.29 25.33
C GLY A 24 -72.53 -18.88 25.79
N VAL A 25 -73.56 -18.37 25.10
CA VAL A 25 -74.20 -17.05 25.15
C VAL A 25 -74.22 -16.44 26.56
N GLY A 26 -73.42 -15.38 26.78
CA GLY A 26 -73.50 -14.53 27.97
C GLY A 26 -72.19 -14.09 28.62
N GLY A 27 -71.04 -14.68 28.26
CA GLY A 27 -69.72 -14.30 28.79
C GLY A 27 -68.74 -13.93 27.67
N SER A 28 -68.22 -12.71 27.70
CA SER A 28 -67.31 -12.15 26.71
C SER A 28 -65.89 -12.69 26.87
N GLU A 29 -65.58 -13.88 26.34
CA GLU A 29 -64.20 -14.36 26.18
C GLU A 29 -64.02 -15.18 24.89
N GLY A 30 -64.22 -14.53 23.75
CA GLY A 30 -63.70 -14.98 22.45
C GLY A 30 -62.69 -13.95 21.94
N VAL A 31 -61.71 -14.39 21.15
CA VAL A 31 -60.76 -13.48 20.48
C VAL A 31 -61.55 -12.44 19.70
N VAL A 32 -61.45 -11.17 20.09
CA VAL A 32 -62.10 -10.06 19.38
C VAL A 32 -61.13 -9.45 18.36
N ASN A 33 -61.66 -8.77 17.34
CA ASN A 33 -60.84 -8.11 16.32
C ASN A 33 -59.77 -7.17 16.92
N ALA A 34 -60.04 -6.60 18.10
CA ALA A 34 -59.08 -5.76 18.82
C ALA A 34 -57.85 -6.53 19.30
N ASP A 35 -58.01 -7.78 19.75
CA ASP A 35 -56.90 -8.62 20.23
C ASP A 35 -55.95 -9.00 19.08
N VAL A 36 -56.53 -9.33 17.92
CA VAL A 36 -55.76 -9.63 16.71
C VAL A 36 -55.02 -8.38 16.21
N LEU A 37 -55.69 -7.22 16.24
CA LEU A 37 -55.10 -5.96 15.84
C LEU A 37 -53.94 -5.54 16.77
N GLU A 38 -54.07 -5.75 18.08
CA GLU A 38 -52.99 -5.49 19.04
C GLU A 38 -51.80 -6.42 18.82
N ALA A 39 -52.05 -7.71 18.62
CA ALA A 39 -51.00 -8.68 18.30
C ALA A 39 -50.27 -8.35 16.98
N LEU A 40 -50.99 -7.90 15.95
CA LEU A 40 -50.39 -7.45 14.69
C LEU A 40 -49.56 -6.17 14.84
N LYS A 41 -50.00 -5.22 15.69
CA LYS A 41 -49.22 -4.01 16.00
C LYS A 41 -47.92 -4.35 16.71
N ASP A 42 -47.94 -5.31 17.63
CA ASP A 42 -46.75 -5.75 18.36
C ASP A 42 -45.74 -6.45 17.44
N VAL A 43 -46.21 -7.25 16.48
CA VAL A 43 -45.34 -7.82 15.43
C VAL A 43 -44.71 -6.74 14.56
N GLY A 44 -45.48 -5.71 14.18
CA GLY A 44 -44.96 -4.57 13.43
C GLY A 44 -43.83 -3.86 14.17
N ARG A 45 -44.00 -3.62 15.47
CA ARG A 45 -42.96 -3.00 16.32
C ARG A 45 -41.71 -3.87 16.46
N TYR A 46 -41.88 -5.17 16.68
CA TYR A 46 -40.74 -6.09 16.73
C TYR A 46 -39.96 -6.11 15.41
N ALA A 47 -40.66 -6.11 14.27
CA ALA A 47 -40.02 -6.03 12.95
C ALA A 47 -39.23 -4.73 12.77
N ASP A 48 -39.77 -3.59 13.23
CA ASP A 48 -39.08 -2.30 13.22
C ASP A 48 -37.83 -2.31 14.11
N ASP A 49 -37.91 -2.89 15.32
CA ASP A 49 -36.77 -3.01 16.24
C ASP A 49 -35.65 -3.90 15.65
N VAL A 50 -36.02 -5.01 14.99
CA VAL A 50 -35.06 -5.89 14.30
C VAL A 50 -34.43 -5.18 13.12
N LYS A 51 -35.21 -4.43 12.33
CA LYS A 51 -34.71 -3.63 11.21
C LYS A 51 -33.71 -2.57 11.71
N ALA A 52 -34.07 -1.81 12.74
CA ALA A 52 -33.19 -0.80 13.34
C ALA A 52 -31.89 -1.44 13.90
N SER A 53 -31.99 -2.60 14.55
CA SER A 53 -30.84 -3.35 15.05
C SER A 53 -29.93 -3.84 13.91
N SER A 54 -30.52 -4.33 12.81
CA SER A 54 -29.80 -4.75 11.61
C SER A 54 -29.08 -3.58 10.93
N GLU A 55 -29.75 -2.44 10.78
CA GLU A 55 -29.18 -1.21 10.23
C GLU A 55 -28.04 -0.67 11.09
N ALA A 56 -28.18 -0.72 12.43
CA ALA A 56 -27.13 -0.33 13.36
C ALA A 56 -25.92 -1.28 13.31
N LEU A 57 -26.15 -2.59 13.23
CA LEU A 57 -25.08 -3.60 13.05
C LEU A 57 -24.35 -3.40 11.73
N ASN A 58 -25.08 -3.18 10.64
CA ASN A 58 -24.51 -2.95 9.32
C ASN A 58 -23.69 -1.65 9.29
N SER A 59 -24.22 -0.56 9.83
CA SER A 59 -23.52 0.72 9.94
C SER A 59 -22.26 0.61 10.81
N GLY A 60 -22.35 -0.10 11.94
CA GLY A 60 -21.20 -0.36 12.81
C GLY A 60 -20.15 -1.25 12.15
N PHE A 61 -20.56 -2.23 11.33
CA PHE A 61 -19.65 -3.06 10.55
C PHE A 61 -18.90 -2.23 9.50
N VAL A 62 -19.62 -1.43 8.71
CA VAL A 62 -19.03 -0.54 7.69
C VAL A 62 -18.06 0.46 8.33
N ALA A 63 -18.43 1.09 9.45
CA ALA A 63 -17.56 2.02 10.15
C ALA A 63 -16.27 1.35 10.68
N ARG A 64 -16.37 0.12 11.22
CA ARG A 64 -15.20 -0.65 11.69
C ARG A 64 -14.33 -1.16 10.55
N SER A 65 -14.91 -1.58 9.43
CA SER A 65 -14.15 -2.05 8.27
C SER A 65 -13.39 -0.91 7.58
N LEU A 66 -13.95 0.30 7.58
CA LEU A 66 -13.34 1.48 6.95
C LEU A 66 -12.26 2.16 7.81
N ASN A 67 -12.28 1.97 9.13
CA ASN A 67 -11.34 2.65 10.06
C ASN A 67 -10.41 1.69 10.81
N ASN A 68 -10.20 0.48 10.32
CA ASN A 68 -9.28 -0.45 10.96
C ASN A 68 -7.82 -0.03 10.67
N VAL A 69 -7.28 0.84 11.53
CA VAL A 69 -5.90 1.33 11.52
C VAL A 69 -5.17 0.75 12.72
N ALA A 70 -4.01 0.15 12.50
CA ALA A 70 -3.16 -0.41 13.54
C ALA A 70 -1.80 0.30 13.60
N THR A 71 -1.23 0.39 14.80
CA THR A 71 0.18 0.73 15.01
C THR A 71 0.81 -0.37 15.84
N ILE A 72 1.98 -0.84 15.40
CA ILE A 72 2.75 -1.87 16.09
C ILE A 72 4.19 -1.42 16.28
N TYR A 73 4.75 -1.73 17.44
CA TYR A 73 6.08 -1.31 17.84
C TYR A 73 7.03 -2.50 17.86
N VAL A 74 8.23 -2.28 17.31
CA VAL A 74 9.29 -3.29 17.17
C VAL A 74 10.55 -2.79 17.86
N ARG A 75 11.15 -3.63 18.69
CA ARG A 75 12.44 -3.37 19.34
C ARG A 75 13.36 -4.58 19.14
N GLY A 76 14.41 -4.43 18.34
CA GLY A 76 15.33 -5.54 18.03
C GLY A 76 16.17 -5.99 19.22
N ASP A 77 16.40 -5.10 20.19
CA ASP A 77 17.20 -5.33 21.40
C ASP A 77 16.40 -5.99 22.53
N THR A 78 15.17 -5.54 22.77
CA THR A 78 14.38 -5.79 23.98
C THR A 78 12.97 -6.30 23.70
N GLY A 79 12.56 -6.32 22.43
CA GLY A 79 11.27 -6.83 22.00
C GLY A 79 11.14 -8.34 22.20
N ASN A 80 9.89 -8.82 22.23
CA ASN A 80 9.58 -10.25 22.32
C ASN A 80 8.35 -10.57 21.45
N ASP A 81 8.48 -11.55 20.56
CA ASP A 81 7.42 -11.93 19.62
C ASP A 81 6.22 -12.63 20.26
N THR A 82 6.29 -13.00 21.54
CA THR A 82 5.11 -13.45 22.30
C THR A 82 4.15 -12.32 22.67
N ARG A 83 4.53 -11.06 22.49
CA ARG A 83 3.74 -9.88 22.87
C ARG A 83 2.80 -9.41 21.77
N THR A 84 1.89 -8.52 22.12
CA THR A 84 0.90 -7.95 21.18
C THR A 84 1.39 -6.72 20.41
N GLY A 85 2.55 -6.14 20.75
CA GLY A 85 3.19 -5.10 19.94
C GLY A 85 2.78 -3.65 20.24
N VAL A 86 2.36 -3.36 21.47
CA VAL A 86 2.09 -2.01 21.98
C VAL A 86 3.40 -1.39 22.50
N ASP A 87 3.55 -0.06 22.48
CA ASP A 87 4.70 0.62 23.11
C ASP A 87 4.45 0.80 24.61
N ASP A 88 4.29 -0.33 25.29
CA ASP A 88 4.35 -0.39 26.74
C ASP A 88 5.51 -1.31 27.13
N ASN A 89 6.06 -1.09 28.33
CA ASN A 89 7.11 -1.95 28.87
C ASN A 89 6.51 -3.27 29.45
N SER A 90 5.29 -3.65 29.07
CA SER A 90 4.62 -4.82 29.62
C SER A 90 5.09 -6.11 28.93
N THR A 91 5.14 -7.18 29.72
CA THR A 91 5.57 -8.50 29.27
C THR A 91 4.52 -9.20 28.41
N ALA A 92 3.25 -8.80 28.51
CA ALA A 92 2.13 -9.35 27.72
C ALA A 92 1.87 -8.54 26.45
N SER A 93 1.94 -7.21 26.54
CA SER A 93 1.47 -6.31 25.50
C SER A 93 2.56 -5.54 24.77
N GLY A 94 3.79 -5.50 25.28
CA GLY A 94 4.85 -4.63 24.78
C GLY A 94 5.35 -4.90 23.37
N ALA A 95 6.41 -4.20 22.97
CA ALA A 95 6.94 -4.26 21.62
C ALA A 95 7.37 -5.69 21.20
N VAL A 96 7.07 -6.03 19.95
CA VAL A 96 7.55 -7.28 19.33
C VAL A 96 9.02 -7.16 18.95
N LYS A 97 9.68 -8.28 18.65
CA LYS A 97 11.10 -8.31 18.31
C LYS A 97 11.35 -8.22 16.81
N THR A 98 10.52 -8.88 16.02
CA THR A 98 10.77 -9.08 14.58
C THR A 98 9.73 -8.39 13.71
N LEU A 99 10.15 -8.04 12.49
CA LEU A 99 9.23 -7.56 11.45
C LEU A 99 8.24 -8.66 11.03
N ALA A 100 8.67 -9.92 11.03
CA ALA A 100 7.81 -11.06 10.72
C ALA A 100 6.60 -11.14 11.65
N ARG A 101 6.82 -11.00 12.97
CA ARG A 101 5.74 -11.01 13.95
C ARG A 101 4.79 -9.81 13.78
N ALA A 102 5.35 -8.63 13.50
CA ALA A 102 4.54 -7.43 13.26
C ALA A 102 3.59 -7.62 12.07
N ILE A 103 4.07 -8.26 11.00
CA ILE A 103 3.27 -8.58 9.82
C ILE A 103 2.23 -9.66 10.13
N GLU A 104 2.61 -10.74 10.81
CA GLU A 104 1.69 -11.85 11.17
C GLU A 104 0.46 -11.36 11.95
N LEU A 105 0.66 -10.43 12.89
CA LEU A 105 -0.42 -9.90 13.73
C LEU A 105 -1.46 -9.10 12.93
N HIS A 106 -1.08 -8.46 11.82
CA HIS A 106 -1.93 -7.46 11.15
C HIS A 106 -2.21 -7.70 9.66
N SER A 107 -1.40 -8.48 8.96
CA SER A 107 -1.57 -8.79 7.54
C SER A 107 -2.95 -9.41 7.27
N GLY A 108 -3.67 -8.86 6.29
CA GLY A 108 -5.05 -9.25 5.95
C GLY A 108 -6.12 -8.83 6.97
N LYS A 109 -5.74 -8.15 8.06
CA LYS A 109 -6.65 -7.81 9.18
C LYS A 109 -6.84 -6.30 9.36
N THR A 110 -6.08 -5.46 8.66
CA THR A 110 -6.11 -4.00 8.81
C THR A 110 -6.04 -3.31 7.45
N GLN A 111 -6.69 -2.15 7.33
CA GLN A 111 -6.61 -1.32 6.12
C GLN A 111 -5.30 -0.53 6.10
N LYS A 112 -4.83 -0.10 7.28
CA LYS A 112 -3.61 0.68 7.44
C LYS A 112 -2.79 0.19 8.62
N LEU A 113 -1.52 -0.10 8.38
CA LEU A 113 -0.58 -0.48 9.43
C LEU A 113 0.58 0.52 9.50
N ALA A 114 0.88 1.01 10.69
CA ALA A 114 2.12 1.70 11.00
C ALA A 114 3.03 0.80 11.84
N ILE A 115 4.14 0.35 11.26
CA ILE A 115 5.20 -0.38 11.96
C ILE A 115 6.25 0.63 12.42
N ARG A 116 6.51 0.70 13.72
CA ARG A 116 7.48 1.61 14.33
C ARG A 116 8.65 0.80 14.89
N ILE A 117 9.80 0.84 14.23
CA ILE A 117 11.02 0.21 14.71
C ILE A 117 11.74 1.23 15.60
N LEU A 118 11.71 1.00 16.92
CA LEU A 118 12.11 1.99 17.92
C LEU A 118 13.58 1.92 18.31
N SER A 119 14.15 0.71 18.37
CA SER A 119 15.54 0.50 18.80
C SER A 119 16.09 -0.85 18.34
N GLY A 120 17.41 -0.97 18.35
CA GLY A 120 18.12 -2.22 18.07
C GLY A 120 18.10 -2.64 16.60
N LEU A 121 18.68 -3.80 16.35
CA LEU A 121 18.78 -4.40 15.02
C LEU A 121 17.59 -5.32 14.75
N VAL A 122 16.81 -5.01 13.72
CA VAL A 122 15.74 -5.86 13.20
C VAL A 122 16.18 -6.42 11.86
N GLU A 123 16.37 -7.74 11.79
CA GLU A 123 16.85 -8.41 10.57
C GLU A 123 15.71 -9.12 9.85
N VAL A 124 15.68 -8.98 8.52
CA VAL A 124 14.85 -9.76 7.61
C VAL A 124 15.72 -10.91 7.07
N THR A 125 15.46 -12.11 7.56
CA THR A 125 16.20 -13.35 7.27
C THR A 125 15.41 -14.37 6.47
N SER A 126 14.16 -14.03 6.10
CA SER A 126 13.27 -14.81 5.24
C SER A 126 12.44 -13.85 4.39
N ASP A 127 11.83 -14.36 3.32
CA ASP A 127 10.86 -13.56 2.56
C ASP A 127 9.59 -13.38 3.41
N LEU A 128 9.11 -12.14 3.53
CA LEU A 128 7.93 -11.75 4.29
C LEU A 128 6.87 -11.21 3.34
N SER A 129 5.59 -11.53 3.59
CA SER A 129 4.46 -11.06 2.79
C SER A 129 3.48 -10.25 3.63
N ALA A 130 3.31 -8.98 3.30
CA ALA A 130 2.41 -8.05 3.95
C ALA A 130 1.22 -7.73 3.02
N ILE A 131 0.01 -8.13 3.42
CA ILE A 131 -1.24 -7.85 2.72
C ILE A 131 -1.96 -6.73 3.47
N ILE A 132 -1.58 -5.50 3.15
CA ILE A 132 -2.01 -4.29 3.88
C ILE A 132 -2.12 -3.17 2.84
N PRO A 133 -3.32 -2.62 2.57
CA PRO A 133 -3.50 -1.56 1.57
C PRO A 133 -2.57 -0.35 1.78
N ASP A 134 -2.51 0.16 3.01
CA ASP A 134 -1.61 1.27 3.38
C ASP A 134 -0.60 0.84 4.45
N LEU A 135 0.64 0.59 4.04
CA LEU A 135 1.72 0.20 4.94
C LEU A 135 2.65 1.38 5.20
N SER A 136 2.93 1.67 6.47
CA SER A 136 3.98 2.61 6.87
C SER A 136 5.01 1.91 7.74
N ILE A 137 6.29 2.12 7.46
CA ILE A 137 7.40 1.64 8.29
C ILE A 137 8.24 2.85 8.68
N SER A 138 8.45 3.05 9.97
CA SER A 138 9.34 4.08 10.49
C SER A 138 10.50 3.45 11.23
N ILE A 139 11.71 3.83 10.87
CA ILE A 139 12.95 3.43 11.53
C ILE A 139 13.40 4.62 12.38
N ALA A 140 13.33 4.49 13.70
CA ALA A 140 13.73 5.53 14.62
C ALA A 140 15.25 5.72 14.64
N SER A 141 15.69 6.89 15.13
CA SER A 141 17.12 7.11 15.39
C SER A 141 17.64 6.08 16.40
N GLY A 142 18.82 5.50 16.13
CA GLY A 142 19.39 4.42 16.93
C GLY A 142 18.82 3.02 16.65
N ALA A 143 17.88 2.88 15.71
CA ALA A 143 17.40 1.59 15.22
C ALA A 143 17.98 1.25 13.84
N THR A 144 18.05 -0.05 13.54
CA THR A 144 18.49 -0.56 12.23
C THR A 144 17.48 -1.56 11.70
N LEU A 145 16.99 -1.33 10.48
CA LEU A 145 16.32 -2.36 9.68
C LEU A 145 17.31 -2.91 8.67
N ARG A 146 17.58 -4.22 8.72
CA ARG A 146 18.54 -4.87 7.83
C ARG A 146 17.91 -6.00 7.04
N PHE A 147 18.13 -6.00 5.73
CA PHE A 147 17.81 -7.11 4.85
C PHE A 147 19.07 -7.95 4.64
N ARG A 148 18.99 -9.23 5.04
CA ARG A 148 20.09 -10.18 4.87
C ARG A 148 20.16 -10.66 3.42
N ASN A 149 21.37 -11.01 3.01
CA ASN A 149 21.61 -11.66 1.74
C ASN A 149 21.13 -13.12 1.77
N ARG A 150 20.74 -13.61 0.59
CA ARG A 150 20.47 -15.01 0.30
C ARG A 150 21.63 -15.52 -0.55
N THR A 151 22.49 -16.35 0.05
CA THR A 151 23.78 -16.73 -0.54
C THR A 151 23.67 -17.73 -1.69
N ASN A 152 22.68 -18.63 -1.63
CA ASN A 152 22.43 -19.65 -2.66
C ASN A 152 21.01 -19.49 -3.18
N LEU A 153 20.87 -18.78 -4.30
CA LEU A 153 19.60 -18.71 -5.03
C LEU A 153 19.59 -19.81 -6.10
N LEU A 154 18.59 -20.68 -6.04
CA LEU A 154 18.41 -21.77 -6.99
C LEU A 154 17.20 -21.50 -7.89
N ASP A 155 17.27 -21.93 -9.15
CA ASP A 155 16.09 -22.00 -10.01
C ASP A 155 15.25 -23.27 -9.74
N THR A 156 14.15 -23.46 -10.47
CA THR A 156 13.27 -24.64 -10.33
C THR A 156 13.94 -25.98 -10.59
N ASN A 157 15.09 -25.99 -11.25
CA ASN A 157 15.87 -27.20 -11.51
C ASN A 157 17.01 -27.38 -10.49
N ASN A 158 16.98 -26.64 -9.38
CA ASN A 158 18.04 -26.59 -8.36
C ASN A 158 19.40 -26.15 -8.90
N VAL A 159 19.43 -25.39 -10.01
CA VAL A 159 20.67 -24.83 -10.55
C VAL A 159 20.93 -23.48 -9.90
N ASN A 160 22.17 -23.26 -9.43
CA ASN A 160 22.56 -21.99 -8.84
C ASN A 160 22.48 -20.86 -9.88
N VAL A 161 21.82 -19.77 -9.50
CA VAL A 161 21.72 -18.54 -10.29
C VAL A 161 22.47 -17.37 -9.65
N GLY A 162 23.12 -17.56 -8.49
CA GLY A 162 23.89 -16.55 -7.79
C GLY A 162 23.31 -16.18 -6.42
N GLY A 163 23.50 -14.92 -6.01
CA GLY A 163 22.97 -14.38 -4.76
C GLY A 163 21.62 -13.66 -4.91
N GLY A 164 20.99 -13.35 -3.78
CA GLY A 164 19.81 -12.49 -3.73
C GLY A 164 19.68 -11.77 -2.39
N THR A 165 18.55 -11.10 -2.19
CA THR A 165 18.21 -10.42 -0.93
C THR A 165 16.93 -11.05 -0.38
N TYR A 166 16.81 -11.26 0.94
CA TYR A 166 15.51 -11.58 1.54
C TYR A 166 14.58 -10.38 1.45
N ARG A 167 13.29 -10.61 1.18
CA ARG A 167 12.40 -9.55 0.70
C ARG A 167 11.22 -9.31 1.61
N LEU A 168 10.75 -8.08 1.64
CA LEU A 168 9.42 -7.70 2.09
C LEU A 168 8.53 -7.50 0.86
N LEU A 169 7.58 -8.40 0.64
CA LEU A 169 6.58 -8.36 -0.41
C LEU A 169 5.34 -7.61 0.10
N CYS A 170 5.15 -6.38 -0.36
CA CYS A 170 4.06 -5.50 0.02
C CYS A 170 2.92 -5.58 -1.00
N PHE A 171 1.87 -6.33 -0.68
CA PHE A 171 0.59 -6.30 -1.41
C PHE A 171 -0.21 -5.10 -0.91
N SER A 172 0.21 -3.91 -1.37
CA SER A 172 -0.22 -2.61 -0.86
C SER A 172 -0.52 -1.65 -2.01
N ASN A 173 -1.44 -0.71 -1.79
CA ASN A 173 -1.63 0.45 -2.67
C ASN A 173 -0.56 1.50 -2.38
N SER A 174 -0.22 1.68 -1.10
CA SER A 174 0.75 2.66 -0.66
C SER A 174 1.70 2.07 0.38
N VAL A 175 3.00 2.31 0.17
CA VAL A 175 4.07 1.98 1.12
C VAL A 175 4.83 3.25 1.45
N ALA A 176 4.81 3.66 2.71
CA ALA A 176 5.54 4.82 3.20
C ALA A 176 6.67 4.38 4.13
N ILE A 177 7.92 4.61 3.72
CA ILE A 177 9.10 4.32 4.52
C ILE A 177 9.70 5.63 5.02
N GLN A 178 9.81 5.77 6.34
CA GLN A 178 10.51 6.88 6.99
C GLN A 178 11.76 6.34 7.66
N ASN A 179 12.93 6.75 7.18
CA ASN A 179 14.21 6.35 7.77
C ASN A 179 14.84 7.52 8.55
N ASN A 180 14.86 7.42 9.87
CA ASN A 180 15.59 8.31 10.78
C ASN A 180 16.79 7.60 11.44
N GLY A 181 16.95 6.30 11.21
CA GLY A 181 18.03 5.46 11.76
C GLY A 181 18.90 4.90 10.65
N TYR A 182 19.01 3.57 10.60
CA TYR A 182 19.77 2.85 9.57
C TYR A 182 18.87 1.90 8.79
N LEU A 183 18.93 1.97 7.46
CA LEU A 183 18.36 1.00 6.54
C LEU A 183 19.48 0.33 5.76
N GLU A 184 19.64 -0.97 5.92
CA GLU A 184 20.77 -1.71 5.36
C GLU A 184 20.30 -2.88 4.50
N ILE A 185 20.83 -3.00 3.29
CA ILE A 185 20.72 -4.20 2.46
C ILE A 185 22.12 -4.77 2.32
N LEU A 186 22.34 -6.00 2.79
CA LEU A 186 23.66 -6.61 2.75
C LEU A 186 24.00 -7.12 1.34
N ASP A 187 25.27 -6.99 0.99
CA ASP A 187 25.85 -7.48 -0.25
C ASP A 187 25.48 -8.94 -0.55
N HIS A 188 25.21 -9.22 -1.82
CA HIS A 188 25.11 -10.58 -2.32
C HIS A 188 25.94 -10.76 -3.60
N ALA A 189 26.18 -12.03 -3.96
CA ALA A 189 26.85 -12.35 -5.20
C ALA A 189 26.01 -11.90 -6.41
N ALA A 190 26.70 -11.52 -7.49
CA ALA A 190 26.08 -11.29 -8.79
C ALA A 190 25.39 -12.57 -9.32
N TYR A 191 24.72 -12.45 -10.46
CA TYR A 191 24.30 -13.63 -11.21
C TYR A 191 25.55 -14.45 -11.56
N THR A 192 25.57 -15.72 -11.15
CA THR A 192 26.66 -16.64 -11.44
C THR A 192 26.08 -17.98 -11.83
N GLY A 193 26.48 -18.51 -12.98
CA GLY A 193 26.11 -19.85 -13.43
C GLY A 193 25.25 -19.88 -14.69
N SER A 194 24.73 -21.07 -14.99
CA SER A 194 23.94 -21.37 -16.20
C SER A 194 22.43 -21.40 -15.92
N GLY A 195 22.02 -21.22 -14.66
CA GLY A 195 20.62 -21.29 -14.26
C GLY A 195 19.81 -20.12 -14.80
N ASN A 196 18.49 -20.18 -14.66
CA ASN A 196 17.62 -19.19 -15.29
C ASN A 196 17.74 -17.78 -14.66
N VAL A 197 18.24 -16.81 -15.45
CA VAL A 197 18.42 -15.40 -15.05
C VAL A 197 17.13 -14.73 -14.54
N PHE A 198 15.94 -15.20 -14.94
CA PHE A 198 14.68 -14.68 -14.42
C PHE A 198 14.56 -14.87 -12.90
N TYR A 199 15.01 -16.01 -12.35
CA TYR A 199 14.97 -16.26 -10.91
C TYR A 199 15.87 -15.30 -10.15
N TYR A 200 17.06 -15.02 -10.70
CA TYR A 200 17.96 -14.02 -10.15
C TYR A 200 17.30 -12.64 -10.10
N ASN A 201 16.69 -12.20 -11.20
CA ASN A 201 16.03 -10.90 -11.28
C ASN A 201 14.82 -10.80 -10.33
N PHE A 202 14.04 -11.87 -10.16
CA PHE A 202 12.89 -11.88 -9.25
C PHE A 202 13.28 -11.87 -7.78
N ALA A 203 14.46 -12.37 -7.42
CA ALA A 203 14.97 -12.35 -6.05
C ALA A 203 15.64 -11.03 -5.65
N GLN A 204 15.61 -10.03 -6.53
CA GLN A 204 16.07 -8.67 -6.23
C GLN A 204 14.96 -7.85 -5.56
N GLY A 205 15.36 -6.78 -4.86
CA GLY A 205 14.43 -5.86 -4.20
C GLY A 205 14.16 -6.23 -2.75
N ALA A 206 14.81 -5.54 -1.82
CA ALA A 206 14.57 -5.70 -0.38
C ALA A 206 13.11 -5.39 -0.01
N ILE A 207 12.53 -4.36 -0.61
CA ILE A 207 11.12 -3.98 -0.44
C ILE A 207 10.47 -3.96 -1.82
N SER A 208 9.51 -4.84 -2.04
CA SER A 208 8.88 -5.04 -3.33
C SER A 208 7.39 -4.76 -3.24
N ILE A 209 6.87 -3.93 -4.14
CA ILE A 209 5.44 -3.65 -4.21
C ILE A 209 4.77 -4.61 -5.19
N CYS A 210 3.81 -5.38 -4.69
CA CYS A 210 3.13 -6.44 -5.41
C CYS A 210 1.71 -5.97 -5.77
N SER A 211 1.26 -6.22 -6.99
CA SER A 211 -0.18 -6.18 -7.32
C SER A 211 -0.83 -7.47 -6.83
N ASN A 212 -1.99 -7.39 -6.19
CA ASN A 212 -2.82 -8.58 -5.99
C ASN A 212 -3.30 -9.08 -7.37
N THR A 213 -3.33 -10.40 -7.60
CA THR A 213 -3.98 -11.01 -8.77
C THR A 213 -5.44 -10.58 -8.93
N ASP A 214 -6.14 -10.21 -7.84
CA ASP A 214 -7.51 -9.68 -7.90
C ASP A 214 -7.57 -8.15 -8.09
N ALA A 215 -6.41 -7.47 -8.12
CA ALA A 215 -6.31 -6.02 -8.36
C ALA A 215 -5.91 -5.69 -9.81
N ILE A 216 -5.87 -6.68 -10.71
CA ILE A 216 -5.54 -6.52 -12.13
C ILE A 216 -6.49 -5.52 -12.83
N ASP A 217 -7.71 -5.35 -12.30
CA ASP A 217 -8.74 -4.48 -12.88
C ASP A 217 -8.80 -3.06 -12.26
N GLY A 218 -7.87 -2.71 -11.37
CA GLY A 218 -7.82 -1.39 -10.72
C GLY A 218 -6.77 -0.45 -11.33
N ILE A 219 -7.22 0.67 -11.89
CA ILE A 219 -6.42 1.80 -12.44
C ILE A 219 -5.60 2.54 -11.34
N ALA A 220 -5.46 1.96 -10.15
CA ALA A 220 -4.84 2.64 -9.01
C ALA A 220 -3.31 2.55 -9.11
N PHE A 221 -2.66 3.71 -9.24
CA PHE A 221 -1.21 3.82 -9.10
C PHE A 221 -0.78 3.33 -7.72
N GLN A 222 0.06 2.30 -7.68
CA GLN A 222 0.72 1.89 -6.45
C GLN A 222 1.87 2.85 -6.15
N THR A 223 2.15 3.19 -4.89
CA THR A 223 3.21 4.14 -4.57
C THR A 223 4.12 3.63 -3.46
N ILE A 224 5.43 3.78 -3.65
CA ILE A 224 6.42 3.78 -2.58
C ILE A 224 6.89 5.22 -2.35
N ALA A 225 6.62 5.75 -1.16
CA ALA A 225 7.15 7.02 -0.70
C ALA A 225 8.29 6.76 0.31
N PHE A 226 9.47 7.31 0.04
CA PHE A 226 10.63 7.17 0.90
C PHE A 226 11.10 8.52 1.43
N ALA A 227 10.97 8.73 2.73
CA ALA A 227 11.49 9.89 3.44
C ALA A 227 12.80 9.50 4.14
N ASN A 228 13.92 10.10 3.73
CA ASN A 228 15.24 9.79 4.27
C ASN A 228 15.82 10.95 5.09
N VAL A 229 16.07 10.68 6.37
CA VAL A 229 16.80 11.54 7.33
C VAL A 229 18.05 10.81 7.85
N GLY A 230 17.98 9.48 7.95
CA GLY A 230 19.06 8.62 8.45
C GLY A 230 20.02 8.13 7.37
N ASN A 231 20.74 7.05 7.66
CA ASN A 231 21.69 6.43 6.75
C ASN A 231 21.06 5.24 6.03
N VAL A 232 21.32 5.13 4.73
CA VAL A 232 20.92 3.99 3.91
C VAL A 232 22.16 3.38 3.28
N TYR A 233 22.36 2.08 3.47
CA TYR A 233 23.39 1.30 2.80
C TYR A 233 22.73 0.26 1.90
N ILE A 234 23.00 0.34 0.60
CA ILE A 234 22.52 -0.64 -0.38
C ILE A 234 23.75 -1.39 -0.88
N GLY A 235 23.86 -2.65 -0.47
CA GLY A 235 25.02 -3.48 -0.76
C GLY A 235 25.24 -3.80 -2.23
N ASN A 236 26.40 -4.37 -2.53
CA ASN A 236 26.78 -4.77 -3.88
C ASN A 236 25.69 -5.66 -4.53
N TYR A 237 25.36 -5.35 -5.80
CA TYR A 237 24.35 -6.04 -6.61
C TYR A 237 22.92 -6.00 -6.07
N CYS A 238 22.66 -5.26 -4.99
CA CYS A 238 21.35 -5.21 -4.35
C CYS A 238 20.44 -4.17 -4.99
N THR A 239 19.13 -4.38 -4.86
CA THR A 239 18.12 -3.35 -5.15
C THR A 239 17.29 -3.10 -3.90
N LEU A 240 17.09 -1.83 -3.51
CA LEU A 240 16.23 -1.50 -2.37
C LEU A 240 14.74 -1.65 -2.75
N PHE A 241 14.25 -0.88 -3.73
CA PHE A 241 12.84 -0.92 -4.14
C PHE A 241 12.65 -1.58 -5.50
N ALA A 242 11.76 -2.57 -5.57
CA ALA A 242 11.46 -3.26 -6.81
C ALA A 242 9.97 -3.54 -7.04
N TYR A 243 9.65 -3.93 -8.26
CA TYR A 243 8.35 -4.54 -8.55
C TYR A 243 8.34 -5.95 -7.95
N GLY A 244 7.28 -6.27 -7.22
CA GLY A 244 7.01 -7.65 -6.81
C GLY A 244 6.53 -8.48 -7.99
N THR A 245 6.86 -9.78 -7.98
CA THR A 245 6.39 -10.73 -8.99
C THR A 245 5.58 -11.84 -8.34
N HIS A 246 4.37 -12.07 -8.83
CA HIS A 246 3.62 -13.30 -8.58
C HIS A 246 4.27 -14.44 -9.35
N GLY A 247 5.36 -15.02 -8.83
CA GLY A 247 5.85 -16.39 -9.10
C GLY A 247 6.14 -16.88 -10.53
N THR A 248 5.61 -16.28 -11.60
CA THR A 248 5.67 -16.79 -12.97
C THR A 248 5.34 -15.66 -13.94
N ASN A 249 6.36 -15.10 -14.60
CA ASN A 249 6.25 -14.30 -15.84
C ASN A 249 5.32 -13.08 -15.88
N GLY A 250 4.89 -12.53 -14.75
CA GLY A 250 4.18 -11.25 -14.68
C GLY A 250 5.16 -10.13 -14.35
N TYR A 251 5.43 -9.23 -15.29
CA TYR A 251 5.99 -7.91 -14.97
C TYR A 251 5.08 -7.28 -13.90
N GLY A 252 5.63 -6.98 -12.72
CA GLY A 252 4.86 -6.30 -11.67
C GLY A 252 4.27 -4.98 -12.19
N SER A 253 3.28 -4.46 -11.46
CA SER A 253 2.47 -3.31 -11.90
C SER A 253 3.34 -2.19 -12.50
N LYS A 254 3.34 -2.03 -13.83
CA LYS A 254 4.04 -0.93 -14.53
C LYS A 254 3.56 0.46 -14.08
N LEU A 255 2.49 0.50 -13.26
CA LEU A 255 1.91 1.69 -12.67
C LEU A 255 2.46 1.98 -11.26
N ALA A 256 3.33 1.15 -10.69
CA ALA A 256 3.94 1.48 -9.40
C ALA A 256 4.89 2.68 -9.55
N ARG A 257 4.81 3.60 -8.59
CA ARG A 257 5.54 4.86 -8.56
C ARG A 257 6.46 4.93 -7.35
N TYR A 258 7.67 5.44 -7.56
CA TYR A 258 8.61 5.68 -6.47
C TYR A 258 8.89 7.18 -6.29
N ASN A 259 8.59 7.71 -5.11
CA ASN A 259 8.88 9.09 -4.71
C ASN A 259 9.88 9.08 -3.55
N ARG A 260 10.92 9.91 -3.64
CA ARG A 260 11.90 10.14 -2.58
C ARG A 260 11.84 11.58 -2.11
N SER A 261 11.67 11.77 -0.80
CA SER A 261 11.86 13.05 -0.12
C SER A 261 13.14 12.96 0.72
N ASP A 262 14.16 13.75 0.36
CA ASP A 262 15.41 13.78 1.11
C ASP A 262 15.40 14.97 2.09
N PHE A 263 15.67 14.67 3.35
CA PHE A 263 15.70 15.64 4.45
C PHE A 263 17.12 15.72 5.08
N GLY A 264 18.15 15.27 4.36
CA GLY A 264 19.55 15.37 4.77
C GLY A 264 20.19 14.04 5.19
N GLY A 265 19.57 12.91 4.85
CA GLY A 265 20.13 11.57 5.10
C GLY A 265 21.15 11.15 4.05
N SER A 266 22.02 10.18 4.38
CA SER A 266 22.99 9.64 3.42
C SER A 266 22.47 8.38 2.73
N VAL A 267 22.83 8.18 1.47
CA VAL A 267 22.58 6.94 0.72
C VAL A 267 23.87 6.49 0.07
N THR A 268 24.36 5.32 0.48
CA THR A 268 25.57 4.69 -0.06
C THR A 268 25.16 3.50 -0.92
N LEU A 269 25.60 3.52 -2.18
CA LEU A 269 25.39 2.44 -3.14
C LEU A 269 26.68 1.63 -3.31
N GLY A 270 26.55 0.31 -3.16
CA GLY A 270 27.57 -0.63 -3.59
C GLY A 270 27.67 -0.72 -5.11
N THR A 271 28.64 -1.50 -5.57
CA THR A 271 28.86 -1.82 -6.98
C THR A 271 27.61 -2.48 -7.57
N ASN A 272 27.10 -1.94 -8.69
CA ASN A 272 25.87 -2.38 -9.36
C ASN A 272 24.62 -2.38 -8.46
N ALA A 273 24.65 -1.66 -7.35
CA ALA A 273 23.50 -1.49 -6.49
C ALA A 273 22.51 -0.48 -7.10
N LYS A 274 21.23 -0.65 -6.82
CA LYS A 274 20.17 0.28 -7.24
C LYS A 274 19.30 0.66 -6.06
N GLU A 275 18.99 1.95 -5.96
CA GLU A 275 17.96 2.40 -5.02
C GLU A 275 16.57 1.89 -5.42
N SER A 276 16.22 1.99 -6.69
CA SER A 276 14.92 1.55 -7.17
C SER A 276 14.98 1.13 -8.63
N VAL A 277 14.18 0.12 -8.98
CA VAL A 277 13.83 -0.22 -10.37
C VAL A 277 12.39 0.18 -10.72
N LEU A 278 11.64 0.76 -9.78
CA LEU A 278 10.29 1.26 -10.02
C LEU A 278 10.33 2.48 -10.94
N GLU A 279 9.25 2.70 -11.68
CA GLU A 279 9.03 3.95 -12.37
C GLU A 279 9.00 5.05 -11.31
N THR A 280 10.07 5.80 -11.23
CA THR A 280 10.12 6.90 -10.30
C THR A 280 9.06 7.94 -10.70
N ASP A 281 8.31 8.45 -9.73
CA ASP A 281 7.66 9.74 -9.85
C ASP A 281 8.70 10.87 -9.68
N LYS A 282 9.96 10.61 -10.06
CA LYS A 282 11.04 11.59 -10.06
C LYS A 282 10.80 12.52 -11.23
N LEU A 283 9.83 13.42 -11.01
CA LEU A 283 9.61 14.68 -11.68
C LEU A 283 9.20 14.52 -13.15
N ARG A 284 8.16 13.72 -13.42
CA ARG A 284 7.39 13.85 -14.68
C ARG A 284 6.58 15.13 -14.61
N GLU A 285 7.22 16.23 -14.96
CA GLU A 285 6.54 17.51 -15.07
C GLU A 285 5.98 17.63 -16.50
N THR A 286 4.67 17.80 -16.60
CA THR A 286 4.01 18.09 -17.87
C THR A 286 3.74 19.58 -17.94
N LEU A 287 4.31 20.23 -18.94
CA LEU A 287 4.12 21.65 -19.20
C LEU A 287 3.31 21.82 -20.48
N VAL A 288 2.32 22.70 -20.45
CA VAL A 288 1.50 23.07 -21.61
C VAL A 288 1.79 24.53 -21.94
N PHE A 289 2.16 24.78 -23.19
CA PHE A 289 2.40 26.12 -23.69
C PHE A 289 1.40 26.47 -24.78
N GLU A 290 0.76 27.63 -24.67
CA GLU A 290 -0.22 28.11 -25.64
C GLU A 290 0.41 29.05 -26.68
N GLY A 291 0.02 28.85 -27.95
CA GLY A 291 0.32 29.75 -29.05
C GLY A 291 -0.45 31.07 -28.94
N ASN A 292 0.11 32.14 -29.50
CA ASN A 292 -0.52 33.46 -29.51
C ASN A 292 -0.44 34.19 -30.88
N GLY A 293 -0.19 33.46 -31.95
CA GLY A 293 0.00 33.97 -33.31
C GLY A 293 1.42 34.44 -33.63
N SER A 294 2.32 34.53 -32.64
CA SER A 294 3.72 34.93 -32.80
C SER A 294 4.68 33.91 -32.18
N ALA A 295 5.97 33.96 -32.55
CA ALA A 295 6.98 33.07 -31.97
C ALA A 295 7.31 33.44 -30.51
N LYS A 296 7.36 32.44 -29.64
CA LYS A 296 7.75 32.57 -28.22
C LYS A 296 8.87 31.60 -27.87
N SER A 297 9.76 32.04 -26.98
CA SER A 297 10.83 31.22 -26.42
C SER A 297 10.66 31.05 -24.91
N PHE A 298 10.77 29.81 -24.43
CA PHE A 298 10.75 29.47 -23.01
C PHE A 298 12.05 28.77 -22.62
N ASN A 299 12.70 29.26 -21.57
CA ASN A 299 13.89 28.61 -21.00
C ASN A 299 13.47 27.65 -19.90
N ILE A 300 13.64 26.36 -20.14
CA ILE A 300 13.36 25.30 -19.18
C ILE A 300 14.66 25.01 -18.42
N ARG A 301 14.73 25.48 -17.17
CA ARG A 301 15.88 25.29 -16.27
C ARG A 301 15.44 24.48 -15.05
N ARG A 302 16.17 23.41 -14.75
CA ARG A 302 15.99 22.59 -13.54
C ARG A 302 17.32 22.48 -12.81
N THR A 303 17.28 22.23 -11.51
CA THR A 303 18.50 22.03 -10.69
C THR A 303 19.18 20.67 -10.95
N TYR A 304 18.54 19.82 -11.75
CA TYR A 304 18.96 18.48 -12.13
C TYR A 304 18.93 18.29 -13.65
N ALA A 305 19.65 17.29 -14.17
CA ALA A 305 19.62 16.92 -15.59
C ALA A 305 18.32 16.16 -15.91
N PHE A 306 17.77 16.33 -17.11
CA PHE A 306 16.47 15.76 -17.49
C PHE A 306 16.38 15.35 -18.96
N GLN A 307 15.52 14.40 -19.31
CA GLN A 307 15.04 14.18 -20.67
C GLN A 307 13.91 15.15 -21.00
N PHE A 308 13.94 15.71 -22.20
CA PHE A 308 12.86 16.48 -22.78
C PHE A 308 12.14 15.66 -23.85
N GLU A 309 10.82 15.55 -23.74
CA GLU A 309 9.96 14.86 -24.69
C GLU A 309 8.82 15.79 -25.11
N MET A 310 8.55 15.91 -26.41
CA MET A 310 7.32 16.52 -26.90
C MET A 310 6.22 15.47 -26.91
N VAL A 311 5.21 15.65 -26.08
CA VAL A 311 4.13 14.66 -25.89
C VAL A 311 2.99 14.89 -26.86
N TYR A 312 2.68 16.16 -27.13
CA TYR A 312 1.58 16.54 -28.01
C TYR A 312 1.82 17.92 -28.62
N ASN A 313 1.45 18.08 -29.89
CA ASN A 313 1.54 19.35 -30.60
C ASN A 313 0.28 19.53 -31.46
N ASP A 314 -0.60 20.45 -31.06
CA ASP A 314 -1.84 20.76 -31.78
C ASP A 314 -1.62 21.81 -32.88
N GLY A 315 -0.65 21.57 -33.77
CA GLY A 315 -0.41 22.45 -34.93
C GLY A 315 0.38 23.73 -34.65
N CYS A 316 1.20 23.76 -33.60
CA CYS A 316 2.26 24.76 -33.45
C CYS A 316 3.49 24.39 -34.29
N THR A 317 4.15 25.39 -34.86
CA THR A 317 5.45 25.24 -35.53
C THR A 317 6.57 25.37 -34.51
N ILE A 318 7.42 24.34 -34.40
CA ILE A 318 8.60 24.35 -33.52
C ILE A 318 9.81 24.81 -34.32
N THR A 319 10.52 25.81 -33.82
CA THR A 319 11.72 26.37 -34.47
C THR A 319 12.99 26.12 -33.69
N VAL A 320 12.89 25.95 -32.36
CA VAL A 320 13.99 25.51 -31.51
C VAL A 320 13.44 24.51 -30.50
N GLN A 321 14.09 23.36 -30.37
CA GLN A 321 13.73 22.34 -29.38
C GLN A 321 14.95 22.07 -28.48
N PRO A 322 14.74 21.88 -27.17
CA PRO A 322 15.77 21.32 -26.30
C PRO A 322 16.31 19.99 -26.83
N ALA A 323 17.58 19.69 -26.50
CA ALA A 323 18.12 18.36 -26.73
C ALA A 323 17.30 17.32 -25.95
N ALA A 324 17.22 16.09 -26.49
CA ALA A 324 16.55 14.99 -25.80
C ALA A 324 17.07 14.86 -24.37
N SER A 325 18.39 14.96 -24.16
CA SER A 325 19.01 15.04 -22.83
C SER A 325 19.51 16.46 -22.52
N CYS A 326 18.95 17.05 -21.48
CA CYS A 326 19.18 18.42 -21.01
C CYS A 326 20.07 18.44 -19.75
N LEU A 327 20.99 19.42 -19.69
CA LEU A 327 21.93 19.57 -18.58
C LEU A 327 21.30 20.29 -17.37
N ALA A 328 21.73 19.89 -16.16
CA ALA A 328 21.36 20.55 -14.92
C ALA A 328 21.82 22.01 -14.91
N ASN A 329 21.01 22.88 -14.32
CA ASN A 329 21.28 24.31 -14.15
C ASN A 329 21.57 25.09 -15.44
N ALA A 330 21.30 24.51 -16.62
CA ALA A 330 21.41 25.16 -17.92
C ALA A 330 20.04 25.62 -18.44
N ASN A 331 20.04 26.63 -19.32
CA ASN A 331 18.83 27.02 -20.05
C ASN A 331 18.63 26.06 -21.22
N ASN A 332 17.52 25.32 -21.20
CA ASN A 332 17.13 24.46 -22.32
C ASN A 332 15.93 25.12 -23.01
N THR A 333 16.21 25.76 -24.16
CA THR A 333 15.24 26.66 -24.81
C THR A 333 14.29 25.90 -25.73
N LEU A 334 12.99 26.13 -25.55
CA LEU A 334 11.94 25.75 -26.50
C LEU A 334 11.41 27.01 -27.19
N THR A 335 11.46 27.06 -28.52
CA THR A 335 10.86 28.13 -29.33
C THR A 335 9.82 27.57 -30.28
N PHE A 336 8.62 28.15 -30.25
CA PHE A 336 7.50 27.74 -31.09
C PHE A 336 6.60 28.92 -31.45
N SER A 337 5.80 28.77 -32.50
CA SER A 337 4.73 29.69 -32.89
C SER A 337 3.47 28.90 -33.21
N GLY A 338 2.29 29.42 -32.86
CA GLY A 338 1.01 28.79 -33.19
C GLY A 338 -0.13 29.78 -32.99
N ALA A 339 -1.26 29.58 -33.66
CA ALA A 339 -2.45 30.40 -33.48
C ALA A 339 -2.97 30.33 -32.02
N VAL A 340 -3.74 31.34 -31.60
CA VAL A 340 -4.41 31.32 -30.30
C VAL A 340 -5.28 30.07 -30.17
N GLY A 341 -5.19 29.37 -29.05
CA GLY A 341 -5.91 28.12 -28.79
C GLY A 341 -5.19 26.86 -29.25
N LYS A 342 -4.01 26.97 -29.90
CA LYS A 342 -3.13 25.83 -30.19
C LYS A 342 -2.09 25.65 -29.10
N THR A 343 -1.76 24.40 -28.78
CA THR A 343 -0.87 24.08 -27.65
C THR A 343 0.27 23.14 -28.02
N VAL A 344 1.39 23.30 -27.33
CA VAL A 344 2.48 22.31 -27.26
C VAL A 344 2.55 21.78 -25.83
N THR A 345 2.45 20.47 -25.68
CA THR A 345 2.61 19.78 -24.40
C THR A 345 3.94 19.04 -24.40
N VAL A 346 4.74 19.30 -23.36
CA VAL A 346 6.06 18.68 -23.19
C VAL A 346 6.12 17.96 -21.85
N ARG A 347 6.93 16.91 -21.79
CA ARG A 347 7.24 16.15 -20.58
C ARG A 347 8.72 16.26 -20.29
N LEU A 348 9.02 16.61 -19.05
CA LEU A 348 10.36 16.56 -18.50
C LEU A 348 10.47 15.30 -17.66
N THR A 349 11.53 14.52 -17.81
CA THR A 349 11.78 13.35 -16.97
C THR A 349 13.17 13.45 -16.40
N SER A 350 13.37 13.39 -15.07
CA SER A 350 14.73 13.51 -14.54
C SER A 350 15.63 12.37 -15.05
N ASN A 351 16.84 12.73 -15.48
CA ASN A 351 17.90 11.84 -15.94
C ASN A 351 18.85 11.53 -14.78
N LEU A 352 18.31 11.25 -13.60
CA LEU A 352 19.14 10.70 -12.53
C LEU A 352 19.46 9.24 -12.89
N SER A 353 20.34 9.06 -13.87
CA SER A 353 21.30 7.96 -13.83
C SER A 353 22.16 8.24 -12.59
N ILE A 354 21.83 7.54 -11.51
CA ILE A 354 22.72 7.41 -10.35
C ILE A 354 23.72 6.32 -10.69
#